data_AF-A0A6L7RZS8-F1
#
_entry.id   AF-A0A6L7RZS8-F1
#
_cell.length_a   1.000
_cell.length_b   1.000
_cell.length_c   1.000
_cell.angle_alpha   90.00
_cell.angle_beta   90.00
_cell.angle_gamma   90.00
#
_symmetry.space_group_name_H-M   'P 1'
#
loop_
_entity.id
_entity.type
_entity.pdbx_description
1 polymer ?
#
loop_
_entity_poly.entity_id
_entity_poly.type
_entity_poly.pdbx_seq_one_letter_code
_entity_poly.pdbx_strand_id
1 'polypeptide(L)'
;AVACAALAAMCGHNWPIFLKFSGGRGISVGIGSIVGYGVPLFVLWATIPGILFSLTPWKDSAVSWLIATVMLPIWALWAGYDSWVAVYGVGFALITIVRRVTSGGFQKPLLTYEELTRTRLIWNRMVYDRDIASQETWVQSRPRETH
;
A
#
# COMPACT_ATOMS: atom_id res chain seq x y z
N ALA A 1 -8.70 10.78 -18.87
CA ALA A 1 -9.94 10.64 -18.07
C ALA A 1 -9.86 9.47 -17.07
N VAL A 2 -9.65 8.23 -17.54
CA VAL A 2 -9.62 7.02 -16.68
C VAL A 2 -8.59 7.11 -15.55
N ALA A 3 -7.36 7.56 -15.83
CA ALA A 3 -6.31 7.70 -14.83
C ALA A 3 -6.74 8.64 -13.68
N CYS A 4 -7.26 9.82 -14.01
CA CYS A 4 -7.71 10.80 -13.03
C CYS A 4 -8.86 10.27 -12.18
N ALA A 5 -9.82 9.57 -12.79
CA ALA A 5 -10.94 8.95 -12.07
C ALA A 5 -10.47 7.85 -11.11
N ALA A 6 -9.55 6.98 -11.56
CA ALA A 6 -8.95 5.95 -10.72
C ALA A 6 -8.20 6.55 -9.53
N LEU A 7 -7.33 7.53 -9.76
CA LEU A 7 -6.58 8.21 -8.70
C LEU A 7 -7.51 8.97 -7.73
N ALA A 8 -8.58 9.61 -8.23
CA ALA A 8 -9.57 10.25 -7.38
C ALA A 8 -10.33 9.26 -6.50
N ALA A 9 -10.75 8.11 -7.07
CA ALA A 9 -11.41 7.04 -6.32
C ALA A 9 -10.48 6.48 -5.23
N MET A 10 -9.19 6.31 -5.55
CA MET A 10 -8.17 5.92 -4.59
C MET A 10 -8.02 6.91 -3.43
N CYS A 11 -7.92 8.21 -3.72
CA CYS A 11 -7.86 9.25 -2.70
C CYS A 11 -9.09 9.21 -1.79
N GLY A 12 -10.30 9.11 -2.36
CA GLY A 12 -11.54 9.03 -1.60
C GLY A 12 -11.63 7.79 -0.70
N HIS A 13 -11.13 6.65 -1.15
CA HIS A 13 -11.11 5.41 -0.36
C HIS A 13 -10.04 5.42 0.75
N ASN A 14 -8.89 6.05 0.50
CA ASN A 14 -7.78 6.14 1.45
C ASN A 14 -8.06 7.18 2.55
N TRP A 15 -8.69 8.30 2.19
CA TRP A 15 -8.98 9.41 3.09
C TRP A 15 -10.46 9.84 2.98
N PRO A 16 -11.41 8.96 3.35
CA PRO A 16 -12.83 9.29 3.33
C PRO A 16 -13.15 10.33 4.39
N ILE A 17 -13.74 11.44 3.97
CA ILE A 17 -14.14 12.56 4.85
C ILE A 17 -15.11 12.07 5.93
N PHE A 18 -16.04 11.19 5.57
CA PHE A 18 -17.05 10.65 6.48
C PHE A 18 -16.50 9.75 7.59
N LEU A 19 -15.29 9.19 7.42
CA LEU A 19 -14.60 8.41 8.46
C LEU A 19 -13.43 9.18 9.07
N LYS A 20 -13.46 10.52 9.03
CA LYS A 20 -12.39 11.39 9.57
C LYS A 20 -11.00 11.00 9.06
N PHE A 21 -10.91 10.66 7.76
CA PHE A 21 -9.68 10.24 7.08
C PHE A 21 -9.08 8.89 7.54
N SER A 22 -9.89 8.06 8.23
CA SER A 22 -9.53 6.70 8.65
C SER A 22 -9.92 5.63 7.63
N GLY A 23 -9.47 5.78 6.37
CA GLY A 23 -9.78 4.86 5.28
C GLY A 23 -8.91 3.61 5.18
N GLY A 24 -9.05 2.89 4.06
CA GLY A 24 -8.22 1.73 3.74
C GLY A 24 -6.82 2.09 3.23
N ARG A 25 -6.09 1.08 2.76
CA ARG A 25 -4.76 1.23 2.12
C ARG A 25 -4.83 1.41 0.60
N GLY A 26 -6.03 1.27 0.01
CA GLY A 26 -6.26 1.55 -1.42
C GLY A 26 -5.86 0.43 -2.38
N ILE A 27 -5.31 -0.68 -1.91
CA ILE A 27 -4.89 -1.80 -2.76
C ILE A 27 -6.07 -2.40 -3.53
N SER A 28 -7.25 -2.54 -2.91
CA SER A 28 -8.46 -3.05 -3.57
C SER A 28 -8.93 -2.15 -4.72
N VAL A 29 -8.89 -0.83 -4.51
CA VAL A 29 -9.21 0.16 -5.55
C VAL A 29 -8.16 0.15 -6.65
N GLY A 30 -6.89 -0.01 -6.30
CA GLY A 30 -5.77 -0.21 -7.24
C GLY A 30 -5.95 -1.45 -8.12
N ILE A 31 -6.37 -2.58 -7.54
CA ILE A 31 -6.66 -3.81 -8.27
C ILE A 31 -7.78 -3.55 -9.30
N GLY A 32 -8.91 -2.98 -8.88
CA GLY A 32 -10.04 -2.74 -9.77
C GLY A 32 -9.70 -1.78 -10.92
N SER A 33 -8.90 -0.77 -10.66
CA SER A 33 -8.45 0.19 -11.68
C SER A 33 -7.44 -0.43 -12.67
N ILE A 34 -6.51 -1.28 -12.22
CA ILE A 34 -5.61 -2.02 -13.11
C ILE A 34 -6.40 -2.98 -14.01
N VAL A 35 -7.38 -3.70 -13.46
CA VAL A 35 -8.28 -4.56 -14.24
C VAL A 35 -9.04 -3.76 -15.30
N GLY A 36 -9.46 -2.53 -14.97
CA GLY A 36 -10.09 -1.61 -15.92
C GLY A 36 -9.20 -1.17 -17.10
N TYR A 37 -7.87 -1.16 -16.93
CA TYR A 37 -6.92 -0.96 -18.02
C TYR A 37 -6.67 -2.24 -18.84
N GLY A 38 -6.78 -3.40 -18.20
CA GLY A 38 -6.70 -4.69 -18.86
C GLY A 38 -6.37 -5.83 -17.90
N VAL A 39 -7.08 -6.95 -18.07
CA VAL A 39 -6.79 -8.20 -17.33
C VAL A 39 -5.33 -8.66 -17.51
N PRO A 40 -4.69 -8.58 -18.69
CA PRO A 40 -3.29 -8.98 -18.84
C PRO A 40 -2.32 -8.17 -17.95
N LEU A 41 -2.52 -6.87 -17.83
CA LEU A 41 -1.70 -6.01 -16.96
C LEU A 41 -1.89 -6.40 -15.49
N PHE A 42 -3.13 -6.70 -15.08
CA PHE A 42 -3.42 -7.18 -13.73
C PHE A 42 -2.70 -8.50 -13.43
N VAL A 43 -2.81 -9.49 -14.32
CA VAL A 43 -2.15 -10.80 -14.15
C VAL A 43 -0.64 -10.61 -14.01
N LEU A 44 -0.03 -9.82 -14.89
CA LEU A 44 1.39 -9.51 -14.88
C LEU A 44 1.82 -8.86 -13.56
N TRP A 45 1.10 -7.81 -13.15
CA TRP A 45 1.36 -7.08 -11.91
C TRP A 45 1.15 -7.96 -10.65
N ALA A 46 0.12 -8.81 -10.65
CA ALA A 46 -0.20 -9.71 -9.53
C ALA A 46 0.79 -10.88 -9.38
N THR A 47 1.62 -11.17 -10.39
CA THR A 47 2.70 -12.16 -10.25
C THR A 47 3.73 -11.75 -9.21
N ILE A 48 4.07 -10.46 -9.09
CA ILE A 48 5.05 -9.97 -8.11
C ILE A 48 4.64 -10.35 -6.69
N PRO A 49 3.45 -9.93 -6.18
CA PRO A 49 3.09 -10.26 -4.81
C PRO A 49 2.90 -11.77 -4.62
N GLY A 50 2.38 -12.49 -5.63
CA GLY A 50 2.22 -13.96 -5.55
C GLY A 50 3.55 -14.71 -5.39
N ILE A 51 4.57 -14.34 -6.18
CA ILE A 51 5.91 -14.93 -6.12
C ILE A 51 6.61 -14.51 -4.83
N LEU A 52 6.63 -13.21 -4.53
CA LEU A 52 7.38 -12.70 -3.39
C LEU A 52 6.82 -13.20 -2.07
N PHE A 53 5.49 -13.31 -1.95
CA PHE A 53 4.85 -13.89 -0.78
C PHE A 53 5.16 -15.39 -0.63
N SER A 54 5.26 -16.13 -1.73
CA SER A 54 5.59 -17.56 -1.73
C SER A 54 7.06 -17.82 -1.38
N LEU A 55 7.97 -16.97 -1.82
CA LEU A 55 9.41 -17.14 -1.62
C LEU A 55 9.92 -16.57 -0.28
N THR A 56 9.23 -15.58 0.30
CA THR A 56 9.75 -14.89 1.48
C THR A 56 9.26 -15.58 2.77
N PRO A 57 10.17 -16.07 3.65
CA PRO A 57 9.79 -16.78 4.87
C PRO A 57 9.03 -15.89 5.87
N TRP A 58 9.18 -14.57 5.76
CA TRP A 58 8.56 -13.60 6.67
C TRP A 58 7.09 -13.32 6.37
N LYS A 59 6.53 -13.87 5.28
CA LYS A 59 5.11 -13.79 4.87
C LYS A 59 4.48 -12.40 5.04
N ASP A 60 5.28 -11.36 4.84
CA ASP A 60 4.82 -9.98 4.94
C ASP A 60 4.27 -9.53 3.59
N SER A 61 2.95 -9.53 3.47
CA SER A 61 2.28 -9.10 2.24
C SER A 61 2.47 -7.61 1.96
N ALA A 62 2.70 -6.76 2.96
CA ALA A 62 2.77 -5.32 2.78
C ALA A 62 3.98 -4.91 1.90
N VAL A 63 5.13 -5.55 2.12
CA VAL A 63 6.35 -5.29 1.33
C VAL A 63 6.15 -5.75 -0.12
N SER A 64 5.57 -6.92 -0.32
CA SER A 64 5.32 -7.48 -1.65
C SER A 64 4.38 -6.59 -2.48
N TRP A 65 3.30 -6.08 -1.87
CA TRP A 65 2.40 -5.13 -2.54
C TRP A 65 3.06 -3.78 -2.85
N LEU A 66 3.99 -3.31 -2.02
CA LEU A 66 4.72 -2.07 -2.29
C LEU A 66 5.59 -2.21 -3.53
N ILE A 67 6.37 -3.29 -3.60
CA ILE A 67 7.24 -3.58 -4.73
C ILE A 67 6.41 -3.70 -6.00
N ALA A 68 5.30 -4.44 -5.97
CA ALA A 68 4.39 -4.56 -7.10
C ALA A 68 3.90 -3.19 -7.59
N THR A 69 3.45 -2.34 -6.66
CA THR A 69 2.93 -1.01 -6.96
C THR A 69 3.99 -0.10 -7.59
N VAL A 70 5.23 -0.10 -7.07
CA VAL A 70 6.34 0.69 -7.61
C VAL A 70 6.80 0.18 -8.98
N MET A 71 6.69 -1.12 -9.24
CA MET A 71 7.04 -1.72 -10.52
C MET A 71 5.95 -1.55 -11.59
N LEU A 72 4.72 -1.19 -11.22
CA LEU A 72 3.61 -1.04 -12.17
C LEU A 72 3.92 -0.15 -13.40
N PRO A 73 4.51 1.06 -13.28
CA PRO A 73 4.85 1.85 -14.46
C PRO A 73 5.83 1.16 -15.40
N ILE A 74 6.78 0.38 -14.85
CA ILE A 74 7.76 -0.37 -15.64
C ILE A 74 7.06 -1.48 -16.42
N TRP A 75 6.17 -2.23 -15.77
CA TRP A 75 5.38 -3.28 -16.42
C TRP A 75 4.45 -2.73 -17.49
N ALA A 76 3.82 -1.58 -17.25
CA ALA A 76 2.96 -0.94 -18.23
C ALA A 76 3.73 -0.60 -19.52
N LEU A 77 4.91 0.04 -19.39
CA LEU A 77 5.75 0.38 -20.54
C LEU A 77 6.30 -0.87 -21.24
N TRP A 78 6.79 -1.84 -20.47
CA TRP A 78 7.36 -3.09 -21.02
C TRP A 78 6.33 -3.91 -21.78
N ALA A 79 5.08 -3.96 -21.29
CA ALA A 79 3.98 -4.66 -21.95
C ALA A 79 3.36 -3.86 -23.12
N GLY A 80 3.93 -2.70 -23.48
CA GLY A 80 3.50 -1.91 -24.63
C GLY A 80 2.22 -1.10 -24.42
N TYR A 81 1.82 -0.84 -23.17
CA TYR A 81 0.70 0.06 -22.89
C TYR A 81 1.10 1.52 -23.16
N ASP A 82 0.11 2.37 -23.39
CA ASP A 82 0.31 3.81 -23.55
C ASP A 82 1.03 4.39 -22.32
N SER A 83 1.93 5.35 -22.56
CA SER A 83 2.60 6.18 -21.57
C SER A 83 1.68 6.70 -20.45
N TRP A 84 0.41 6.98 -20.75
CA TRP A 84 -0.57 7.42 -19.73
C TRP A 84 -0.87 6.37 -18.66
N VAL A 85 -0.75 5.07 -18.98
CA VAL A 85 -0.90 3.98 -18.02
C VAL A 85 0.29 3.95 -17.06
N ALA A 86 1.49 4.26 -17.55
CA ALA A 86 2.66 4.42 -16.70
C ALA A 86 2.55 5.65 -15.78
N VAL A 87 2.03 6.78 -16.28
CA VAL A 87 1.73 7.96 -15.46
C VAL A 87 0.72 7.62 -14.36
N TYR A 88 -0.33 6.87 -14.70
CA TYR A 88 -1.27 6.32 -13.70
C TYR A 88 -0.53 5.47 -12.65
N GLY A 89 0.37 4.57 -13.07
CA GLY A 89 1.15 3.73 -12.17
C GLY A 89 2.04 4.53 -11.21
N VAL A 90 2.66 5.62 -11.68
CA VAL A 90 3.40 6.56 -10.81
C VAL A 90 2.46 7.20 -9.79
N GLY A 91 1.29 7.69 -10.22
CA GLY A 91 0.28 8.25 -9.32
C GLY A 91 -0.20 7.24 -8.26
N PHE A 92 -0.43 6.00 -8.67
CA PHE A 92 -0.84 4.91 -7.79
C PHE A 92 0.23 4.62 -6.73
N ALA A 93 1.50 4.56 -7.12
CA ALA A 93 2.62 4.38 -6.21
C ALA A 93 2.74 5.54 -5.21
N LEU A 94 2.65 6.79 -5.67
CA LEU A 94 2.71 7.97 -4.81
C LEU A 94 1.58 7.97 -3.78
N ILE A 95 0.33 7.74 -4.21
CA ILE A 95 -0.82 7.70 -3.30
C ILE A 95 -0.65 6.59 -2.26
N THR A 96 -0.19 5.41 -2.66
CA THR A 96 0.03 4.27 -1.76
C THR A 96 1.11 4.59 -0.72
N ILE A 97 2.24 5.17 -1.14
CA ILE A 97 3.32 5.58 -0.23
C ILE A 97 2.84 6.66 0.74
N VAL A 98 2.15 7.68 0.25
CA VAL A 98 1.59 8.75 1.09
C VAL A 98 0.61 8.14 2.10
N ARG A 99 -0.26 7.21 1.70
CA ARG A 99 -1.19 6.53 2.62
C ARG A 99 -0.45 5.73 3.69
N ARG A 100 0.62 5.02 3.33
CA ARG A 100 1.43 4.25 4.29
C ARG A 100 2.13 5.15 5.31
N VAL A 101 2.65 6.30 4.89
CA VAL A 101 3.31 7.24 5.81
C VAL A 101 2.28 7.98 6.69
N THR A 102 1.13 8.35 6.10
CA THR A 102 0.05 9.10 6.76
C THR A 102 -0.95 8.25 7.51
N SER A 103 -0.83 6.91 7.49
CA SER A 103 -1.63 6.02 8.33
C SER A 103 -1.24 6.20 9.80
N GLY A 104 -1.69 7.30 10.38
CA GLY A 104 -1.64 7.57 11.79
C GLY A 104 -2.78 6.85 12.48
N GLY A 105 -2.54 5.61 12.90
CA GLY A 105 -3.35 4.99 13.94
C GLY A 105 -4.06 3.70 13.54
N PHE A 106 -3.49 2.59 13.98
CA PHE A 106 -4.24 1.61 14.76
C PHE A 106 -3.46 1.41 16.05
N GLN A 107 -3.88 2.15 17.07
CA GLN A 107 -3.45 2.04 18.47
C GLN A 107 -1.99 2.46 18.74
N LYS A 108 -1.84 3.38 19.69
CA LYS A 108 -0.53 3.77 20.21
C LYS A 108 0.17 2.50 20.68
N PRO A 109 1.40 2.18 20.22
CA PRO A 109 2.12 1.06 20.78
C PRO A 109 2.26 1.26 22.30
N LEU A 110 2.24 0.16 23.06
CA LEU A 110 2.55 0.17 24.49
C LEU A 110 3.98 0.65 24.78
N LEU A 111 4.84 0.65 23.75
CA LEU A 111 6.15 1.32 23.76
C LEU A 111 5.95 2.81 23.52
N THR A 112 6.32 3.63 24.50
CA THR A 112 6.24 5.09 24.45
C THR A 112 6.97 5.60 23.20
N TYR A 113 6.33 6.51 22.46
CA TYR A 113 6.87 7.14 21.24
C TYR A 113 8.25 7.79 21.43
N GLU A 114 8.67 8.03 22.68
CA GLU A 114 9.98 8.56 23.05
C GLU A 114 11.16 7.67 22.63
N GLU A 115 10.97 6.36 22.46
CA GLU A 115 12.07 5.44 22.12
C GLU A 115 12.34 5.31 20.61
N LEU A 116 11.38 5.70 19.75
CA LEU A 116 11.48 5.55 18.29
C LEU A 116 11.79 6.89 17.62
N THR A 117 12.96 6.99 17.00
CA THR A 117 13.33 8.12 16.13
C THR A 117 12.27 8.34 15.04
N ARG A 118 11.84 9.59 14.81
CA ARG A 118 10.86 9.96 13.75
C ARG A 118 11.17 9.30 12.39
N THR A 119 12.45 9.25 12.02
CA THR A 119 12.93 8.64 10.78
C THR A 119 12.63 7.14 10.72
N ARG A 120 12.84 6.41 11.82
CA ARG A 120 12.59 4.96 11.89
C ARG A 120 11.10 4.65 11.82
N LEU A 121 10.27 5.49 12.44
CA LEU A 121 8.82 5.38 12.35
C LEU A 121 8.33 5.53 10.90
N ILE A 122 8.79 6.58 10.20
CA ILE A 122 8.41 6.83 8.80
C ILE A 122 8.88 5.67 7.91
N TRP A 123 10.10 5.18 8.12
CA TRP A 123 10.64 4.05 7.39
C TRP A 123 9.84 2.77 7.60
N ASN A 124 9.54 2.42 8.87
CA ASN A 124 8.77 1.24 9.21
C ASN A 124 7.37 1.29 8.57
N ARG A 125 6.72 2.46 8.64
CA ARG A 125 5.42 2.69 8.02
C ARG A 125 5.47 2.56 6.50
N MET A 126 6.46 3.15 5.86
CA MET A 126 6.59 3.10 4.41
C MET A 126 6.78 1.66 3.91
N VAL A 127 7.72 0.92 4.50
CA VAL A 127 8.11 -0.42 4.03
C VAL A 127 7.14 -1.49 4.51
N TYR A 128 6.90 -1.55 5.82
CA TYR A 128 6.16 -2.62 6.48
C TYR A 128 4.70 -2.26 6.77
N ASP A 129 4.26 -1.04 6.48
CA ASP A 129 2.88 -0.58 6.69
C ASP A 129 2.44 -0.65 8.16
N ARG A 130 3.41 -0.48 9.08
CA ARG A 130 3.25 -0.62 10.54
C ARG A 130 4.34 0.16 11.29
N ASP A 131 4.12 0.42 12.58
CA ASP A 131 5.03 1.26 13.39
C ASP A 131 6.28 0.49 13.86
N ILE A 132 6.19 -0.84 13.99
CA ILE A 132 7.26 -1.74 14.47
C ILE A 132 7.59 -2.76 13.38
N ALA A 133 8.87 -2.92 13.02
CA ALA A 133 9.29 -3.81 11.93
C ALA A 133 8.92 -5.29 12.15
N SER A 134 8.93 -5.78 13.39
CA SER A 134 8.51 -7.16 13.70
C SER A 134 6.99 -7.28 13.69
N GLN A 135 6.49 -8.20 12.88
CA GLN A 135 5.05 -8.46 12.77
C GLN A 135 4.45 -8.97 14.07
N GLU A 136 5.12 -9.89 14.75
CA GLU A 136 4.62 -10.53 15.97
C GLU A 136 4.42 -9.50 17.08
N THR A 137 5.44 -8.67 17.31
CA THR A 137 5.39 -7.59 18.32
C THR A 137 4.31 -6.56 17.99
N TRP A 138 4.13 -6.22 16.71
CA TRP A 138 3.07 -5.31 16.29
C TRP A 138 1.67 -5.90 16.53
N VAL A 139 1.44 -7.17 16.21
CA VAL A 139 0.16 -7.85 16.48
C VAL A 139 -0.11 -7.94 17.98
N GLN A 140 0.89 -8.27 18.78
CA GLN A 140 0.78 -8.36 20.24
C GLN A 140 0.57 -6.99 20.92
N SER A 141 1.05 -5.91 20.30
CA SER A 141 0.89 -4.55 20.81
C SER A 141 -0.53 -3.98 20.64
N ARG A 142 -1.41 -4.67 19.91
CA ARG A 142 -2.81 -4.27 19.82
C ARG A 142 -3.50 -4.49 21.19
N PRO A 143 -4.12 -3.46 21.79
CA PRO A 143 -5.08 -3.64 22.87
C PRO A 143 -6.00 -4.81 22.55
N ARG A 144 -6.03 -5.82 23.43
CA ARG A 144 -7.06 -6.84 23.37
C ARG A 144 -8.38 -6.10 23.51
N GLU A 145 -9.23 -6.20 22.49
CA GLU A 145 -10.62 -5.76 22.62
C GLU A 145 -11.20 -6.59 23.76
N THR A 146 -11.39 -5.96 24.92
CA THR A 146 -12.22 -6.51 25.98
C THR A 146 -13.64 -6.49 25.44
N HIS A 147 -14.08 -7.63 24.90
CA HIS A 147 -15.47 -7.88 24.59
C HIS A 147 -16.33 -7.79 25.84
#